data_AF-A0A5J4T5F4-F1
#
_entry.id   AF-A0A5J4T5F4-F1
#
_cell.length_a   1.000
_cell.length_b   1.000
_cell.length_c   1.000
_cell.angle_alpha   90.00
_cell.angle_beta   90.00
_cell.angle_gamma   90.00
#
_symmetry.space_group_name_H-M   'P 1'
#
loop_
_entity.id
_entity.type
_entity.pdbx_description
1 polymer ?
#
loop_
_entity_poly.entity_id
_entity_poly.type
_entity_poly.pdbx_seq_one_letter_code
_entity_poly.pdbx_strand_id
1 'polypeptide(L)'
;RRICCFNIEHAKSDNNSSSTTSQSPFQQFKQKQAQQQEVIIPPFFSQKSLSGRAMEDVRWSFHDKNILASSDDAGEAYIWDTRDNSKFVSRISGHKREVNSVTFSPFEQNSFVTVSSDKTCKLWDLRKTNEAVHVMR
;
A
#
# COMPACT_ATOMS: atom_id res chain seq x y z
N ARG A 1 -41.71 -39.16 -8.18
CA ARG A 1 -40.72 -38.07 -8.40
C ARG A 1 -39.59 -38.69 -9.20
N ARG A 2 -39.41 -38.20 -10.43
CA ARG A 2 -39.11 -39.02 -11.61
C ARG A 2 -37.66 -39.52 -11.66
N ILE A 3 -37.57 -40.81 -11.98
CA ILE A 3 -36.45 -41.58 -12.52
C ILE A 3 -36.06 -41.05 -13.92
N CYS A 4 -34.90 -41.47 -14.43
CA CYS A 4 -34.48 -41.62 -15.85
C CYS A 4 -33.24 -40.78 -16.18
N CYS A 5 -32.19 -41.24 -16.88
CA CYS A 5 -31.89 -42.53 -17.51
C CYS A 5 -30.40 -42.60 -17.84
N PHE A 6 -29.85 -43.81 -17.84
CA PHE A 6 -28.72 -44.20 -18.70
C PHE A 6 -29.19 -44.12 -20.15
N ASN A 7 -28.40 -43.56 -21.07
CA ASN A 7 -28.49 -43.90 -22.48
C ASN A 7 -27.10 -43.94 -23.12
N ILE A 8 -26.81 -45.12 -23.66
CA ILE A 8 -25.72 -45.42 -24.58
C ILE A 8 -26.25 -45.08 -25.97
N GLU A 9 -25.54 -44.26 -26.74
CA GLU A 9 -25.69 -44.26 -28.19
C GLU A 9 -24.35 -44.51 -28.88
N HIS A 10 -24.43 -45.44 -29.83
CA HIS A 10 -23.38 -45.91 -30.71
C HIS A 10 -22.95 -44.83 -31.71
N ALA A 11 -21.68 -44.93 -32.09
CA ALA A 11 -21.00 -44.12 -33.07
C ALA A 11 -21.68 -44.05 -34.45
N LYS A 12 -21.59 -42.88 -35.08
CA LYS A 12 -21.36 -42.77 -36.53
C LYS A 12 -20.15 -41.88 -36.75
N SER A 13 -19.27 -42.37 -37.62
CA SER A 13 -18.01 -41.77 -38.00
C SER A 13 -18.26 -40.60 -38.94
N ASP A 14 -17.61 -39.48 -38.71
CA ASP A 14 -17.27 -38.55 -39.77
C ASP A 14 -15.81 -38.14 -39.59
N ASN A 15 -15.00 -38.69 -40.48
CA ASN A 15 -13.60 -38.33 -40.65
C ASN A 15 -13.52 -36.87 -41.09
N ASN A 16 -12.98 -36.01 -40.25
CA ASN A 16 -12.30 -34.80 -40.71
C ASN A 16 -11.14 -34.49 -39.78
N SER A 17 -9.95 -34.79 -40.30
CA SER A 17 -8.64 -34.47 -39.75
C SER A 17 -8.49 -32.97 -39.55
N SER A 18 -8.61 -32.52 -38.30
CA SER A 18 -7.92 -31.33 -37.81
C SER A 18 -7.54 -31.59 -36.35
N SER A 19 -6.24 -31.68 -36.11
CA SER A 19 -5.61 -32.10 -34.87
C SER A 19 -5.92 -31.12 -33.72
N THR A 20 -7.01 -31.36 -32.99
CA THR A 20 -7.21 -30.77 -31.66
C THR A 20 -6.45 -31.62 -30.64
N THR A 21 -5.15 -31.38 -30.52
CA THR A 21 -4.36 -31.90 -29.40
C THR A 21 -4.95 -31.31 -28.12
N SER A 22 -5.75 -32.11 -27.40
CA SER A 22 -6.18 -31.79 -26.04
C SER A 22 -4.93 -31.65 -25.20
N GLN A 23 -4.54 -30.41 -24.92
CA GLN A 23 -3.40 -30.15 -24.06
C GLN A 23 -3.68 -30.79 -22.70
N SER A 24 -2.68 -31.52 -22.19
CA SER A 24 -2.79 -32.13 -20.86
C SER A 24 -3.06 -31.05 -19.81
N PRO A 25 -3.75 -31.36 -18.70
CA PRO A 25 -3.98 -30.40 -17.61
C PRO A 25 -2.70 -29.72 -17.11
N PHE A 26 -1.56 -30.41 -17.26
CA PHE A 26 -0.22 -29.91 -16.93
C PHE A 26 0.26 -28.79 -17.87
N GLN A 27 -0.09 -28.84 -19.15
CA GLN A 27 0.22 -27.78 -20.13
C GLN A 27 -0.65 -26.53 -19.88
N GLN A 28 -1.93 -26.71 -19.52
CA GLN A 28 -2.80 -25.61 -19.07
C GLN A 28 -2.29 -24.94 -17.79
N PHE A 29 -1.71 -25.71 -16.86
CA PHE A 29 -1.13 -25.16 -15.63
C PHE A 29 0.09 -24.27 -15.91
N LYS A 30 0.98 -24.68 -16.84
CA LYS A 30 2.09 -23.83 -17.30
C LYS A 30 1.61 -22.57 -18.02
N GLN A 31 0.56 -22.68 -18.85
CA GLN A 31 -0.02 -21.51 -19.52
C GLN A 31 -0.66 -20.51 -18.54
N LYS A 32 -1.27 -21.00 -17.45
CA LYS A 32 -1.82 -20.13 -16.39
C LYS A 32 -0.75 -19.40 -15.59
N GLN A 33 0.42 -20.00 -15.40
CA GLN A 33 1.55 -19.32 -14.75
C GLN A 33 2.21 -18.29 -15.65
N ALA A 34 2.22 -18.48 -16.97
CA ALA A 34 2.73 -17.49 -17.92
C ALA A 34 1.86 -16.21 -18.02
N GLN A 35 0.64 -16.22 -17.48
CA GLN A 35 -0.25 -15.05 -17.39
C GLN A 35 -0.23 -14.35 -16.02
N GLN A 36 0.59 -14.81 -15.08
CA GLN A 36 0.88 -13.99 -13.90
C GLN A 36 1.77 -12.85 -14.38
N GLN A 37 1.16 -11.68 -14.56
CA GLN A 37 1.88 -10.43 -14.68
C GLN A 37 2.84 -10.35 -13.49
N GLU A 38 4.13 -10.48 -13.77
CA GLU A 38 5.15 -10.00 -12.85
C GLU A 38 4.77 -8.57 -12.53
N VAL A 39 4.47 -8.30 -11.26
CA VAL A 39 4.32 -6.94 -10.78
C VAL A 39 5.70 -6.33 -10.92
N ILE A 40 5.95 -5.68 -12.06
CA ILE A 40 7.14 -4.88 -12.28
C ILE A 40 7.03 -3.75 -11.25
N ILE A 41 7.64 -3.95 -10.09
CA ILE A 41 7.78 -2.89 -9.10
C ILE A 41 8.63 -1.83 -9.81
N PRO A 42 8.07 -0.64 -10.10
CA PRO A 42 8.83 0.40 -10.78
C PRO A 42 10.09 0.69 -9.97
N PRO A 43 11.19 1.13 -10.61
CA PRO A 43 12.44 1.43 -9.94
C PRO A 43 12.15 2.34 -8.75
N PHE A 44 12.39 1.82 -7.55
CA PHE A 44 12.13 2.50 -6.29
C PHE A 44 12.99 3.76 -6.29
N PHE A 45 12.37 4.91 -6.52
CA PHE A 45 13.11 6.16 -6.58
C PHE A 45 13.53 6.52 -5.16
N SER A 46 14.82 6.30 -4.85
CA SER A 46 15.41 6.71 -3.59
C SER A 46 15.49 8.24 -3.58
N GLN A 47 14.54 8.87 -2.90
CA GLN A 47 14.67 10.27 -2.51
C GLN A 47 15.93 10.40 -1.67
N LYS A 48 16.77 11.39 -2.01
CA LYS A 48 17.97 11.73 -1.25
C LYS A 48 17.53 11.97 0.20
N SER A 49 18.01 11.14 1.12
CA SER A 49 17.83 11.29 2.56
C SER A 49 17.93 12.77 2.91
N LEU A 50 16.93 13.29 3.62
CA LEU A 50 16.92 14.64 4.19
C LEU A 50 18.21 14.78 5.01
N SER A 51 19.26 15.30 4.36
CA SER A 51 20.62 15.57 4.85
C SER A 51 20.95 14.99 6.24
N GLY A 52 21.38 13.72 6.30
CA GLY A 52 21.96 13.13 7.51
C GLY A 52 21.04 13.01 8.72
N ARG A 53 19.71 13.14 8.54
CA ARG A 53 18.72 12.95 9.59
C ARG A 53 18.31 11.49 9.68
N ALA A 54 18.28 10.96 10.89
CA ALA A 54 17.70 9.65 11.15
C ALA A 54 16.16 9.76 11.11
N MET A 55 15.53 8.78 10.46
CA MET A 55 14.07 8.63 10.52
C MET A 55 13.73 7.66 11.63
N GLU A 56 12.90 8.09 12.57
CA GLU A 56 12.56 7.28 13.73
C GLU A 56 11.42 6.31 13.43
N ASP A 57 10.38 6.81 12.75
CA ASP A 57 9.21 6.00 12.43
C ASP A 57 8.55 6.40 11.11
N VAL A 58 7.86 5.43 10.52
CA VAL A 58 7.10 5.54 9.27
C VAL A 58 5.76 4.81 9.42
N ARG A 59 4.65 5.46 9.07
CA ARG A 59 3.31 4.86 9.09
C ARG A 59 2.50 5.20 7.84
N TRP A 60 1.78 4.21 7.35
CA TRP A 60 0.76 4.39 6.32
C TRP A 60 -0.53 4.92 6.93
N SER A 61 -1.26 5.71 6.16
CA SER A 61 -2.64 6.07 6.52
C SER A 61 -3.54 4.84 6.45
N PHE A 62 -4.45 4.71 7.43
CA PHE A 62 -5.47 3.67 7.43
C PHE A 62 -6.56 3.88 6.37
N HIS A 63 -6.73 5.13 5.95
CA HIS A 63 -7.82 5.53 5.05
C HIS A 63 -7.34 5.73 3.61
N ASP A 64 -6.10 6.19 3.43
CA ASP A 64 -5.53 6.46 2.12
C ASP A 64 -4.25 5.68 1.86
N LYS A 65 -4.32 4.70 0.94
CA LYS A 65 -3.19 3.85 0.55
C LYS A 65 -2.00 4.57 -0.08
N ASN A 66 -2.15 5.86 -0.42
CA ASN A 66 -1.09 6.65 -1.04
C ASN A 66 -0.46 7.63 -0.06
N ILE A 67 -1.03 7.78 1.15
CA ILE A 67 -0.53 8.72 2.14
C ILE A 67 0.33 7.98 3.15
N LEU A 68 1.53 8.50 3.36
CA LEU A 68 2.50 8.02 4.32
C LEU A 68 2.91 9.18 5.23
N ALA A 69 3.08 8.91 6.52
CA ALA A 69 3.74 9.82 7.44
C ALA A 69 5.08 9.24 7.84
N SER A 70 6.05 10.13 8.05
CA SER A 70 7.34 9.80 8.63
C SER A 70 7.77 10.84 9.64
N SER A 71 8.68 10.48 10.53
CA SER A 71 9.22 11.35 11.59
C SER A 71 10.74 11.39 11.55
N ASP A 72 11.33 12.49 12.00
CA ASP A 72 12.78 12.66 12.08
C ASP A 72 13.29 13.00 13.50
N ASP A 73 14.61 12.86 13.65
CA ASP A 73 15.39 13.24 14.83
C ASP A 73 15.41 14.76 15.11
N ALA A 74 15.16 15.58 14.09
CA ALA A 74 15.16 17.03 14.19
C ALA A 74 13.87 17.61 14.79
N GLY A 75 12.86 16.78 15.03
CA GLY A 75 11.58 17.20 15.61
C GLY A 75 10.51 17.55 14.57
N GLU A 76 10.70 17.09 13.34
CA GLU A 76 9.82 17.30 12.21
C GLU A 76 9.11 16.01 11.84
N ALA A 77 7.87 16.14 11.37
CA ALA A 77 7.16 15.07 10.69
C ALA A 77 6.90 15.45 9.23
N TYR A 78 6.87 14.46 8.35
CA TYR A 78 6.66 14.64 6.92
C TYR A 78 5.50 13.79 6.47
N ILE A 79 4.66 14.37 5.61
CA ILE A 79 3.57 13.66 4.94
C ILE A 79 3.93 13.51 3.47
N TRP A 80 3.82 12.29 2.96
CA TRP A 80 4.17 11.91 1.60
C TRP A 80 2.93 11.44 0.87
N ASP A 81 2.83 11.75 -0.41
CA ASP A 81 1.88 11.14 -1.34
C ASP A 81 2.68 10.29 -2.33
N THR A 82 2.47 8.98 -2.31
CA THR A 82 3.19 8.03 -3.16
C THR A 82 2.78 8.09 -4.63
N ARG A 83 1.79 8.91 -4.98
CA ARG A 83 1.48 9.23 -6.38
C ARG A 83 2.53 10.17 -6.97
N ASP A 84 3.12 11.03 -6.14
CA ASP A 84 4.19 11.94 -6.53
C ASP A 84 5.49 11.58 -5.79
N ASN A 85 6.29 10.72 -6.42
CA ASN A 85 7.55 10.24 -5.87
C ASN A 85 8.64 11.33 -5.73
N SER A 86 8.35 12.57 -6.14
CA SER A 86 9.35 13.64 -6.20
C SER A 86 9.38 14.55 -4.97
N LYS A 87 8.31 14.65 -4.16
CA LYS A 87 8.20 15.62 -3.06
C LYS A 87 7.29 15.14 -1.92
N PHE A 88 7.61 15.54 -0.69
CA PHE A 88 6.66 15.46 0.42
C PHE A 88 5.57 16.54 0.26
N VAL A 89 4.35 16.21 0.66
CA VAL A 89 3.17 17.09 0.56
C VAL A 89 3.18 18.16 1.64
N SER A 90 3.66 17.81 2.83
CA SER A 90 3.72 18.75 3.95
C SER A 90 4.84 18.40 4.92
N ARG A 91 5.50 19.44 5.43
CA ARG A 91 6.43 19.37 6.54
C ARG A 91 5.77 19.97 7.76
N ILE A 92 5.87 19.26 8.88
CA ILE A 92 5.14 19.53 10.10
C ILE A 92 6.17 19.79 11.18
N SER A 93 6.41 21.08 11.42
CA SER A 93 7.35 21.59 12.40
C SER A 93 6.59 22.03 13.65
N GLY A 94 6.98 21.56 14.82
CA GLY A 94 6.34 22.04 16.05
C GLY A 94 6.75 21.33 17.33
N HIS A 95 7.50 20.23 17.24
CA HIS A 95 8.18 19.63 18.37
C HIS A 95 9.54 20.29 18.60
N LYS A 96 9.98 20.32 19.86
CA LYS A 96 11.28 20.92 20.24
C LYS A 96 12.44 19.92 20.23
N ARG A 97 12.12 18.63 20.10
CA ARG A 97 13.05 17.50 20.10
C ARG A 97 12.56 16.47 19.09
N GLU A 98 13.37 15.45 18.83
CA GLU A 98 13.06 14.28 18.01
C GLU A 98 11.61 13.79 18.17
N VAL A 99 11.00 13.45 17.05
CA VAL A 99 9.68 12.82 17.02
C VAL A 99 9.93 11.31 16.98
N ASN A 100 9.61 10.63 18.09
CA ASN A 100 9.90 9.21 18.26
C ASN A 100 8.92 8.32 17.46
N SER A 101 7.69 8.79 17.26
CA SER A 101 6.69 8.03 16.52
C SER A 101 5.59 8.93 15.99
N VAL A 102 4.96 8.47 14.91
CA VAL A 102 3.81 9.08 14.26
C VAL A 102 2.74 8.02 14.07
N THR A 103 1.47 8.35 14.31
CA THR A 103 0.36 7.41 14.11
C THR A 103 -0.88 8.12 13.57
N PHE A 104 -1.53 7.51 12.59
CA PHE A 104 -2.81 8.01 12.06
C PHE A 104 -3.97 7.60 12.97
N SER A 105 -5.01 8.43 13.02
CA SER A 105 -6.26 8.04 13.65
C SER A 105 -6.94 6.96 12.79
N PRO A 106 -7.45 5.88 13.39
CA PRO A 106 -8.26 4.90 12.68
C PRO A 106 -9.73 5.35 12.51
N PHE A 107 -10.14 6.45 13.17
CA PHE A 107 -11.51 6.96 13.15
C PHE A 107 -11.68 8.16 12.23
N GLU A 108 -10.65 9.01 12.14
CA GLU A 108 -10.67 10.25 11.38
C GLU A 108 -9.57 10.25 10.31
N GLN A 109 -9.95 10.41 9.04
CA GLN A 109 -9.02 10.33 7.90
C GLN A 109 -7.90 11.37 7.93
N ASN A 110 -8.16 12.57 8.45
CA ASN A 110 -7.22 13.69 8.39
C ASN A 110 -6.46 13.90 9.70
N SER A 111 -6.71 13.07 10.71
CA SER A 111 -6.14 13.29 12.04
C SER A 111 -5.00 12.32 12.29
N PHE A 112 -3.90 12.82 12.83
CA PHE A 112 -2.76 11.99 13.22
C PHE A 112 -2.07 12.60 14.44
N VAL A 113 -1.37 11.75 15.19
CA VAL A 113 -0.67 12.12 16.41
C VAL A 113 0.82 11.92 16.23
N THR A 114 1.60 12.85 16.73
CA THR A 114 3.06 12.72 16.87
C THR A 114 3.42 12.74 18.34
N VAL A 115 4.41 11.93 18.71
CA VAL A 115 4.96 11.88 20.07
C VAL A 115 6.44 12.19 20.02
N SER A 116 6.91 13.01 20.96
CA SER A 116 8.29 13.51 20.95
C SER A 116 8.96 13.37 22.31
N SER A 117 10.29 13.30 22.30
CA SER A 117 11.13 13.41 23.50
C SER A 117 10.99 14.77 24.21
N ASP A 118 10.28 15.75 23.64
CA ASP A 118 9.91 17.00 24.31
C ASP A 118 8.84 16.86 25.41
N LYS A 119 8.44 15.61 25.71
CA LYS A 119 7.41 15.24 26.69
C LYS A 119 6.01 15.74 26.30
N THR A 120 5.78 15.98 25.01
CA THR A 120 4.46 16.34 24.50
C THR A 120 4.01 15.41 23.39
N CYS A 121 2.70 15.21 23.32
CA CYS A 121 2.06 14.57 22.19
C CYS A 121 1.20 15.62 21.49
N LYS A 122 1.32 15.72 20.17
CA LYS A 122 0.58 16.71 19.39
C LYS A 122 -0.40 16.01 18.46
N LEU A 123 -1.65 16.47 18.49
CA LEU A 123 -2.67 16.09 17.52
C LEU A 123 -2.64 17.10 16.38
N TRP A 124 -2.67 16.58 15.16
CA TRP A 124 -2.58 17.36 13.94
C TRP A 124 -3.73 17.03 13.00
N ASP A 125 -4.10 18.01 12.19
CA ASP A 125 -5.03 17.85 11.07
C ASP A 125 -4.24 18.03 9.76
N LEU A 126 -4.30 17.05 8.87
CA LEU A 126 -3.66 17.06 7.55
C LEU A 126 -4.12 18.24 6.68
N ARG A 127 -5.31 18.80 6.93
CA ARG A 127 -5.82 19.99 6.24
C ARG A 127 -5.20 21.29 6.76
N LYS A 128 -4.66 21.25 7.99
CA LYS A 128 -4.08 22.40 8.71
C LYS A 128 -2.77 21.99 9.38
N THR A 129 -1.73 21.81 8.57
CA THR A 129 -0.41 21.35 9.04
C THR A 129 0.45 22.43 9.70
N ASN A 130 0.04 23.69 9.65
CA ASN A 130 0.80 24.81 10.23
C ASN A 130 0.78 24.82 11.76
N GLU A 131 -0.25 24.27 12.40
CA GLU A 131 -0.43 24.34 13.86
C GLU A 131 -1.00 23.01 14.39
N ALA A 132 -0.57 22.63 15.59
CA ALA A 132 -1.12 21.48 16.27
C ALA A 132 -2.53 21.81 16.78
N VAL A 133 -3.50 20.96 16.45
CA VAL A 133 -4.89 21.05 16.93
C VAL A 133 -4.93 20.97 18.45
N HIS A 134 -4.15 20.06 19.01
CA HIS A 134 -4.05 19.88 20.45
C HIS A 134 -2.65 19.50 20.88
N VAL A 135 -2.24 19.97 22.06
CA VAL A 135 -0.95 19.63 22.67
C VAL A 135 -1.22 19.00 24.03
N MET A 136 -0.95 17.71 24.13
CA MET A 136 -1.05 16.91 25.35
C MET A 136 0.29 16.96 26.08
N ARG A 137 0.25 17.20 27.40
CA ARG A 137 1.40 17.30 28.30
C ARG A 137 1.18 16.46 29.55
#